data_AF-A0A8R7QLV0-F1
#
_entry.id   AF-A0A8R7QLV0-F1
#
_cell.length_a   1.000
_cell.length_b   1.000
_cell.length_c   1.000
_cell.angle_alpha   90.00
_cell.angle_beta   90.00
_cell.angle_gamma   90.00
#
_symmetry.space_group_name_H-M   'P 1'
#
loop_
_entity.id
_entity.type
_entity.pdbx_description
1 polymer ?
#
loop_
_entity_poly.entity_id
_entity_poly.type
_entity_poly.pdbx_seq_one_letter_code
_entity_poly.pdbx_strand_id
1 'polypeptide(L)'
;MELLGSIPFYKLMPFSRRAELEADHIGLMIMAAAGFDPRVAPEFRKKIGEIIGDTKLMDYIGTHPSLETRSRMLSRKEVMDEALELYKQERMRREKCQSLSSLWWNVLGYRSC
;
A
#
# COMPACT_ATOMS: atom_id res chain seq x y z
N MET A 1 -29.67 -11.82 35.35
CA MET A 1 -28.93 -10.58 35.09
C MET A 1 -27.60 -10.93 34.43
N GLU A 2 -27.64 -11.63 33.28
CA GLU A 2 -26.45 -12.14 32.59
C GLU A 2 -26.78 -12.35 31.09
N LEU A 3 -26.85 -11.30 30.27
CA LEU A 3 -26.90 -11.43 28.80
C LEU A 3 -26.38 -10.16 28.09
N LEU A 4 -25.35 -9.50 28.63
CA LEU A 4 -24.57 -8.53 27.86
C LEU A 4 -23.16 -9.07 27.72
N GLY A 5 -23.06 -10.15 26.95
CA GLY A 5 -21.80 -10.68 26.47
C GLY A 5 -21.07 -9.58 25.72
N SER A 6 -19.92 -9.22 26.28
CA SER A 6 -18.92 -8.28 25.77
C SER A 6 -18.83 -8.36 24.25
N ILE A 7 -19.36 -7.36 23.54
CA ILE A 7 -19.09 -7.20 22.11
C ILE A 7 -17.58 -7.08 22.00
N PRO A 8 -16.88 -8.03 21.35
CA PRO A 8 -15.44 -8.04 21.39
C PRO A 8 -14.89 -6.81 20.64
N PHE A 9 -13.86 -6.19 21.20
CA PHE A 9 -13.30 -4.90 20.76
C PHE A 9 -13.02 -4.83 19.24
N TYR A 10 -12.66 -5.95 18.61
CA TYR A 10 -12.43 -6.04 17.17
C TYR A 10 -13.69 -5.77 16.31
N LYS A 11 -14.89 -5.94 16.87
CA LYS A 11 -16.19 -5.66 16.22
C LYS A 11 -16.63 -4.19 16.40
N LEU A 12 -15.97 -3.47 17.32
CA LEU A 12 -16.22 -2.07 17.70
C LEU A 12 -15.20 -1.08 17.11
N MET A 13 -14.22 -1.53 16.34
CA MET A 13 -13.39 -0.66 15.50
C MET A 13 -13.99 -0.58 14.09
N PRO A 14 -14.90 0.37 13.80
CA PRO A 14 -15.28 0.67 12.43
C PRO A 14 -14.12 1.47 11.82
N PHE A 15 -13.08 0.78 11.33
CA PHE A 15 -12.29 1.39 10.28
C PHE A 15 -13.27 1.71 9.17
N SER A 16 -13.58 2.98 8.99
CA SER A 16 -14.57 3.35 7.98
C SER A 16 -14.08 2.85 6.62
N ARG A 17 -14.98 2.50 5.70
CA ARG A 17 -14.59 2.13 4.32
C ARG A 17 -13.66 3.18 3.68
N ARG A 18 -13.79 4.44 4.10
CA ARG A 18 -12.90 5.54 3.71
C ARG A 18 -11.48 5.38 4.26
N ALA A 19 -11.33 5.00 5.52
CA ALA A 19 -10.01 4.82 6.16
C ALA A 19 -9.20 3.71 5.47
N GLU A 20 -9.84 2.62 5.04
CA GLU A 20 -9.15 1.56 4.29
C GLU A 20 -8.67 2.02 2.92
N LEU A 21 -9.50 2.79 2.20
CA LEU A 21 -9.11 3.34 0.90
C LEU A 21 -8.01 4.40 1.04
N GLU A 22 -8.04 5.18 2.12
CA GLU A 22 -7.00 6.15 2.45
C GLU A 22 -5.69 5.45 2.83
N ALA A 23 -5.76 4.39 3.65
CA ALA A 23 -4.61 3.57 3.99
C ALA A 23 -3.98 2.91 2.75
N ASP A 24 -4.80 2.46 1.80
CA ASP A 24 -4.33 1.89 0.54
C ASP A 24 -3.59 2.91 -0.32
N HIS A 25 -4.14 4.12 -0.40
CA HIS A 25 -3.56 5.23 -1.14
C HIS A 25 -2.23 5.68 -0.53
N ILE A 26 -2.21 5.95 0.77
CA ILE A 26 -0.98 6.33 1.50
C ILE A 26 0.06 5.21 1.41
N GLY A 27 -0.37 3.95 1.61
CA GLY A 27 0.49 2.79 1.47
C GLY A 27 1.15 2.70 0.10
N LEU A 28 0.39 2.97 -0.98
CA LEU A 28 0.94 3.00 -2.34
C LEU A 28 2.00 4.11 -2.50
N MET A 29 1.75 5.30 -1.94
CA MET A 29 2.72 6.41 -1.98
C MET A 29 4.01 6.07 -1.22
N ILE A 30 3.90 5.46 -0.04
CA ILE A 30 5.05 5.01 0.75
C ILE A 30 5.85 3.96 -0.01
N MET A 31 5.17 2.99 -0.64
CA MET A 31 5.83 1.97 -1.46
C MET A 31 6.59 2.59 -2.64
N ALA A 32 5.96 3.53 -3.35
CA ALA A 32 6.60 4.23 -4.46
C ALA A 32 7.82 5.05 -4.00
N ALA A 33 7.69 5.79 -2.91
CA ALA A 33 8.79 6.56 -2.32
C ALA A 33 9.94 5.67 -1.81
N ALA A 34 9.64 4.45 -1.38
CA ALA A 34 10.65 3.43 -1.04
C ALA A 34 11.27 2.74 -2.27
N GLY A 35 10.80 3.05 -3.48
CA GLY A 35 11.33 2.54 -4.75
C GLY A 35 10.75 1.19 -5.16
N PHE A 36 9.58 0.81 -4.66
CA PHE A 36 8.80 -0.32 -5.17
C PHE A 36 7.92 0.13 -6.35
N ASP A 37 7.72 -0.74 -7.35
CA ASP A 37 6.87 -0.41 -8.50
C ASP A 37 5.37 -0.38 -8.08
N PRO A 38 4.71 0.78 -8.16
CA PRO A 38 3.32 0.92 -7.73
C PRO A 38 2.33 0.12 -8.58
N ARG A 39 2.68 -0.28 -9.81
CA ARG A 39 1.81 -1.04 -10.73
C ARG A 39 1.52 -2.45 -10.24
N VAL A 40 2.36 -2.97 -9.35
CA VAL A 40 2.22 -4.31 -8.78
C VAL A 40 1.13 -4.36 -7.71
N ALA A 41 0.85 -3.23 -7.04
CA ALA A 41 -0.07 -3.21 -5.90
C ALA A 41 -1.53 -3.59 -6.25
N PRO A 42 -2.13 -3.13 -7.36
CA PRO A 42 -3.45 -3.60 -7.78
C PRO A 42 -3.48 -5.09 -8.13
N GLU A 43 -2.48 -5.58 -8.88
CA GLU A 43 -2.41 -6.98 -9.28
C GLU A 43 -2.29 -7.92 -8.07
N PHE A 44 -1.48 -7.54 -7.09
CA PHE A 44 -1.32 -8.28 -5.85
C PHE A 44 -2.66 -8.45 -5.12
N ARG A 45 -3.44 -7.37 -5.00
CA ARG A 45 -4.75 -7.42 -4.35
C ARG A 45 -5.76 -8.26 -5.10
N LYS A 46 -5.72 -8.20 -6.43
CA LYS A 46 -6.54 -9.07 -7.27
C LYS A 46 -6.22 -10.54 -7.04
N LYS A 47 -4.92 -10.91 -7.05
CA LYS A 47 -4.46 -12.28 -6.78
C LYS A 47 -4.83 -12.76 -5.38
N ILE A 48 -4.73 -11.90 -4.36
CA ILE A 48 -5.20 -12.24 -3.00
C ILE A 48 -6.70 -12.51 -3.01
N GLY A 49 -7.49 -11.68 -3.71
CA GLY A 49 -8.94 -11.90 -3.84
C GLY A 49 -9.27 -13.24 -4.51
N GLU A 50 -8.50 -13.64 -5.52
CA GLU A 50 -8.65 -14.93 -6.21
C GLU A 50 -8.29 -16.12 -5.30
N ILE A 51 -7.22 -16.02 -4.51
CA ILE A 51 -6.78 -17.07 -3.57
C ILE A 51 -7.77 -17.26 -2.42
N ILE A 52 -8.25 -16.15 -1.86
CA ILE A 52 -9.19 -16.19 -0.73
C ILE A 52 -10.56 -16.72 -1.16
N GLY A 53 -10.90 -16.63 -2.45
CA GLY A 53 -12.12 -17.22 -3.02
C GLY A 53 -13.41 -16.60 -2.50
N ASP A 54 -14.55 -17.03 -3.06
CA ASP A 54 -15.90 -16.53 -2.76
C ASP A 54 -16.43 -16.99 -1.37
N THR A 55 -15.53 -17.34 -0.43
CA THR A 55 -15.82 -17.47 1.02
C THR A 55 -16.12 -16.10 1.62
N LYS A 56 -17.20 -15.52 1.13
CA LYS A 56 -17.86 -14.30 1.59
C LYS A 56 -18.42 -14.38 3.01
N LEU A 57 -18.32 -15.49 3.74
CA LEU A 57 -19.41 -15.77 4.66
C LEU A 57 -19.34 -15.13 6.06
N MET A 58 -18.22 -14.58 6.58
CA MET A 58 -18.26 -14.03 7.97
C MET A 58 -17.59 -12.66 8.24
N ASP A 59 -16.46 -12.28 7.63
CA ASP A 59 -15.72 -11.09 8.11
C ASP A 59 -15.78 -9.86 7.18
N TYR A 60 -16.31 -9.99 5.97
CA TYR A 60 -16.60 -8.87 5.05
C TYR A 60 -17.87 -8.07 5.42
N ILE A 61 -18.55 -8.49 6.49
CA ILE A 61 -19.95 -8.18 6.80
C ILE A 61 -20.15 -6.79 7.46
N GLY A 62 -19.18 -5.87 7.38
CA GLY A 62 -19.51 -4.46 7.69
C GLY A 62 -18.39 -3.43 7.80
N THR A 63 -17.14 -3.84 7.94
CA THR A 63 -16.05 -2.90 8.32
C THR A 63 -15.02 -2.62 7.22
N HIS A 64 -14.78 -3.49 6.23
CA HIS A 64 -13.76 -3.26 5.19
C HIS A 64 -14.33 -3.40 3.75
N PRO A 65 -13.92 -2.59 2.76
CA PRO A 65 -14.39 -2.65 1.36
C PRO A 65 -13.73 -3.78 0.56
N SER A 66 -14.38 -4.32 -0.48
CA SER A 66 -13.92 -5.52 -1.21
C SER A 66 -12.49 -5.37 -1.74
N LEU A 67 -11.69 -6.45 -1.72
CA LEU A 67 -10.33 -6.42 -2.29
C LEU A 67 -10.35 -5.99 -3.77
N GLU A 68 -11.38 -6.39 -4.50
CA GLU A 68 -11.65 -5.91 -5.86
C GLU A 68 -11.92 -4.40 -5.91
N THR A 69 -12.74 -3.87 -5.01
CA THR A 69 -13.01 -2.42 -4.92
C THR A 69 -11.74 -1.63 -4.63
N ARG A 70 -10.92 -2.14 -3.70
CA ARG A 70 -9.63 -1.55 -3.35
C ARG A 70 -8.65 -1.60 -4.51
N SER A 71 -8.56 -2.73 -5.21
CA SER A 71 -7.76 -2.86 -6.44
C SER A 71 -8.19 -1.85 -7.50
N ARG A 72 -9.50 -1.70 -7.74
CA ARG A 72 -10.02 -0.73 -8.71
C ARG A 72 -9.67 0.70 -8.35
N MET A 73 -9.68 1.05 -7.06
CA MET A 73 -9.29 2.37 -6.57
C MET A 73 -7.81 2.64 -6.86
N LEU A 74 -6.92 1.70 -6.56
CA LEU A 74 -5.49 1.84 -6.83
C LEU A 74 -5.15 1.85 -8.33
N SER A 75 -5.95 1.20 -9.16
CA SER A 75 -5.82 1.23 -10.62
C SER A 75 -6.31 2.53 -11.27
N ARG A 76 -6.88 3.48 -10.50
CA ARG A 76 -7.28 4.78 -11.04
C ARG A 76 -6.05 5.52 -11.56
N LYS A 77 -6.22 6.15 -12.72
CA LYS A 77 -5.13 6.85 -13.40
C LYS A 77 -4.51 7.91 -12.52
N GLU A 78 -5.32 8.68 -11.80
CA GLU A 78 -4.86 9.79 -10.96
C GLU A 78 -3.96 9.29 -9.82
N VAL A 79 -4.38 8.21 -9.15
CA VAL A 79 -3.63 7.58 -8.05
C VAL A 79 -2.34 6.94 -8.56
N MET A 80 -2.41 6.28 -9.73
CA MET A 80 -1.24 5.63 -10.32
C MET A 80 -0.22 6.65 -10.84
N ASP A 81 -0.66 7.74 -11.46
CA ASP A 81 0.22 8.78 -11.97
C ASP A 81 0.98 9.47 -10.82
N GLU A 82 0.31 9.74 -9.69
CA GLU A 82 0.94 10.27 -8.47
C GLU A 82 2.00 9.30 -7.91
N ALA A 83 1.65 8.03 -7.76
CA ALA A 83 2.59 7.02 -7.28
C ALA A 83 3.79 6.86 -8.22
N LEU A 84 3.56 6.89 -9.54
CA LEU A 84 4.61 6.77 -10.53
C LEU A 84 5.56 7.96 -10.52
N GLU A 85 5.07 9.15 -10.20
CA GLU A 85 5.92 10.32 -10.04
C GLU A 85 6.87 10.16 -8.85
N LEU A 86 6.37 9.75 -7.68
CA LEU A 86 7.22 9.43 -6.52
C LEU A 86 8.24 8.34 -6.83
N TYR A 87 7.81 7.28 -7.52
CA TYR A 87 8.68 6.19 -7.93
C TYR A 87 9.81 6.68 -8.88
N LYS A 88 9.49 7.52 -9.87
CA LYS A 88 10.50 8.12 -10.78
C LYS A 88 11.49 9.00 -10.02
N GLN A 89 11.01 9.81 -9.08
CA GLN A 89 11.86 10.68 -8.27
C GLN A 89 12.85 9.86 -7.43
N GLU A 90 12.38 8.79 -6.78
CA GLU A 90 13.25 7.88 -6.03
C GLU A 90 14.26 7.17 -6.95
N ARG A 91 13.83 6.74 -8.15
CA ARG A 91 14.72 6.17 -9.16
C ARG A 91 15.83 7.13 -9.58
N MET A 92 15.48 8.38 -9.90
CA MET A 92 16.45 9.43 -10.22
C MET A 92 17.38 9.74 -9.05
N ARG A 93 16.85 9.79 -7.81
CA ARG A 93 17.66 9.99 -6.60
C ARG A 93 18.69 8.88 -6.43
N ARG A 94 18.29 7.62 -6.61
CA ARG A 94 19.19 6.46 -6.56
C ARG A 94 20.26 6.51 -7.64
N GLU A 95 19.90 6.85 -8.87
CA GLU A 95 20.83 6.95 -9.99
C GLU A 95 21.86 8.07 -9.77
N LYS A 96 21.41 9.25 -9.32
CA LYS A 96 22.29 10.36 -8.93
C LYS A 96 23.21 9.97 -7.77
N CYS A 97 22.69 9.26 -6.77
CA CYS A 97 23.50 8.75 -5.68
C CYS A 97 24.57 7.76 -6.19
N GLN A 98 24.20 6.85 -7.10
CA GLN A 98 25.13 5.90 -7.69
C GLN A 98 26.22 6.61 -8.49
N SER A 99 25.87 7.60 -9.33
CA SER A 99 26.83 8.37 -10.12
C SER A 99 27.76 9.23 -9.26
N LEU A 100 27.26 9.76 -8.14
CA LEU A 100 28.08 10.48 -7.17
C LEU A 100 28.95 9.51 -6.36
N SER A 101 28.45 8.34 -5.99
CA SER A 101 29.25 7.33 -5.29
C SER A 101 30.48 6.95 -6.13
N SER A 102 30.34 6.76 -7.46
CA SER A 102 31.48 6.49 -8.36
C SER A 102 32.60 7.52 -8.30
N LEU A 103 32.31 8.78 -7.94
CA LEU A 103 33.29 9.85 -7.77
C LEU A 103 33.86 9.95 -6.35
N TRP A 104 33.13 9.47 -5.33
CA TRP A 104 33.42 9.66 -3.91
C TRP A 104 33.91 8.39 -3.16
N TRP A 105 34.03 7.24 -3.84
CA TRP A 105 34.56 5.99 -3.24
C TRP A 105 35.95 6.13 -2.60
N ASN A 106 36.77 7.07 -3.07
CA ASN A 106 38.19 7.13 -2.72
C ASN A 106 38.52 7.86 -1.41
N VAL A 107 37.56 8.46 -0.70
CA VAL A 107 37.92 9.42 0.37
C VAL A 107 37.36 9.11 1.76
N LEU A 108 36.13 8.61 1.95
CA LEU A 108 35.56 8.52 3.32
C LEU A 108 34.68 7.31 3.66
N GLY A 109 34.53 6.31 2.78
CA GLY A 109 33.99 5.00 3.17
C GLY A 109 32.59 4.96 3.82
N TYR A 110 31.78 6.01 3.72
CA TYR A 110 30.41 6.02 4.23
C TYR A 110 29.41 6.23 3.10
N ARG A 111 28.58 5.19 2.87
CA ARG A 111 27.40 5.27 1.99
C ARG A 111 26.28 5.93 2.76
N SER A 112 26.07 7.22 2.52
CA SER A 112 24.87 7.92 2.97
C SER A 112 24.08 8.40 1.76
N CYS A 113 23.22 7.50 1.27
CA CYS A 113 21.96 7.78 0.60
C CYS A 113 20.94 6.77 1.12
#